data_AF-A0A838VNE2-F1
#
_entry.id   AF-A0A838VNE2-F1
#
_cell.length_a   1.000
_cell.length_b   1.000
_cell.length_c   1.000
_cell.angle_alpha   90.00
_cell.angle_beta   90.00
_cell.angle_gamma   90.00
#
_symmetry.space_group_name_H-M   'P 1'
#
loop_
_entity.id
_entity.type
_entity.pdbx_description
1 polymer ?
#
loop_
_entity_poly.entity_id
_entity_poly.type
_entity_poly.pdbx_seq_one_letter_code
_entity_poly.pdbx_strand_id
1 'polypeptide(L)'
;MSRSPHKKNKNIRLTLSCFLFTCGLLTTTFAQAQDTQKQPTATKPQAATSKTNKVDESPSGTKTLASEKAGKDATPKTKSQYILEFNRSPIVGNSFHLQGGFASARLGFTRPRDWDLNAAKIVIRYQHSPALLANGSNLTVLLNGTSIGSVPLNRKDAEVGQALFNVPPKLIGDYNEVTIVARQLNSQNGCTAPNDPTLWTQVLPDSKILFDFQPQSIPLNFSNYPYPFFDRLSLNPNQINYLLPSEVSTTWLTAASRYQSSIGRMADFRSVETKLVKSITQVQPNQRLVIIGTPTEQPTLATLKLPMSATGSKFLDGNQNPLPDNVGVLMLSTVGKDKVPVLVASGNGPEGVKKAVQFLVQPDARKIGTEQVILVDKVSSVSTPEARQWPRFLPEKNSFKLSDIKTLVLKGQLESFEDVTVRGSSAPPVEINFHALPDDRFTRGSSMNLIYSYGPQINPRTSSVEVLLDKTFI
;
A
#
# COMPACT_ATOMS: atom_id res chain seq x y z
N MET A 1 -53.87 -62.28 10.68
CA MET A 1 -52.71 -62.49 9.77
C MET A 1 -51.50 -61.86 10.43
N SER A 2 -50.84 -62.57 11.35
CA SER A 2 -49.57 -63.30 11.16
C SER A 2 -48.31 -62.42 11.07
N ARG A 3 -47.63 -62.34 12.23
CA ARG A 3 -46.18 -62.52 12.48
C ARG A 3 -45.13 -61.64 11.75
N SER A 4 -44.32 -60.97 12.58
CA SER A 4 -42.86 -60.70 12.45
C SER A 4 -42.05 -62.00 12.16
N PRO A 5 -40.69 -62.11 12.06
CA PRO A 5 -39.57 -61.13 12.07
C PRO A 5 -38.38 -61.49 11.10
N HIS A 6 -37.25 -60.76 11.23
CA HIS A 6 -35.82 -61.20 11.17
C HIS A 6 -35.16 -61.90 9.95
N LYS A 7 -34.00 -61.37 9.53
CA LYS A 7 -32.67 -62.03 9.39
C LYS A 7 -31.62 -60.99 8.95
N LYS A 8 -30.54 -60.65 9.69
CA LYS A 8 -29.26 -61.33 10.05
C LYS A 8 -28.31 -61.70 8.89
N ASN A 9 -27.07 -61.17 9.02
CA ASN A 9 -25.75 -61.66 8.55
C ASN A 9 -25.43 -61.50 7.05
N LYS A 10 -24.18 -61.30 6.58
CA LYS A 10 -22.86 -61.76 7.08
C LYS A 10 -21.71 -61.01 6.37
N ASN A 11 -20.56 -60.96 7.03
CA ASN A 11 -19.27 -60.52 6.51
C ASN A 11 -18.78 -61.36 5.30
N ILE A 12 -18.12 -60.71 4.33
CA ILE A 12 -17.17 -61.36 3.41
C ILE A 12 -15.86 -60.57 3.42
N ARG A 13 -14.81 -61.23 3.90
CA ARG A 13 -13.39 -60.86 3.70
C ARG A 13 -13.00 -61.23 2.27
N LEU A 14 -12.28 -60.36 1.59
CA LEU A 14 -11.49 -60.74 0.41
C LEU A 14 -10.04 -60.28 0.62
N THR A 15 -9.20 -61.27 0.92
CA THR A 15 -7.74 -61.23 0.77
C THR A 15 -7.38 -61.19 -0.71
N LEU A 16 -6.48 -60.28 -1.09
CA LEU A 16 -5.64 -60.50 -2.27
C LEU A 16 -4.20 -60.05 -1.97
N SER A 17 -3.33 -61.05 -2.01
CA SER A 17 -1.88 -60.98 -1.94
C SER A 17 -1.34 -60.61 -3.32
N CYS A 18 -0.28 -59.79 -3.42
CA CYS A 18 0.81 -60.02 -4.38
C CYS A 18 1.96 -58.99 -4.32
N PHE A 19 3.17 -59.57 -4.29
CA PHE A 19 4.47 -59.11 -4.80
C PHE A 19 5.17 -57.88 -4.21
N LEU A 20 6.05 -58.19 -3.25
CA LEU A 20 7.32 -57.50 -3.05
C LEU A 20 8.25 -57.73 -4.25
N PHE A 21 8.67 -56.65 -4.90
CA PHE A 21 9.84 -56.63 -5.77
C PHE A 21 10.86 -55.66 -5.15
N THR A 22 11.96 -56.23 -4.68
CA THR A 22 13.18 -55.53 -4.27
C THR A 22 13.96 -55.11 -5.51
N CYS A 23 14.43 -53.86 -5.58
CA CYS A 23 15.47 -53.48 -6.53
C CYS A 23 16.35 -52.34 -6.00
N GLY A 24 17.58 -52.72 -5.63
CA GLY A 24 18.82 -52.11 -6.08
C GLY A 24 19.03 -50.60 -5.96
N LEU A 25 19.80 -50.21 -4.94
CA LEU A 25 20.61 -49.00 -4.94
C LEU A 25 21.64 -49.04 -6.07
N LEU A 26 21.69 -48.00 -6.90
CA LEU A 26 22.84 -47.66 -7.74
C LEU A 26 23.05 -46.14 -7.68
N THR A 27 24.13 -45.77 -6.97
CA THR A 27 24.72 -44.45 -6.94
C THR A 27 25.48 -44.21 -8.25
N THR A 28 25.14 -43.15 -8.98
CA THR A 28 26.00 -42.61 -10.04
C THR A 28 26.19 -41.10 -9.83
N THR A 29 27.45 -40.78 -9.55
CA THR A 29 28.06 -39.46 -9.52
C THR A 29 27.96 -38.78 -10.89
N PHE A 30 27.41 -37.57 -10.94
CA PHE A 30 27.59 -36.66 -12.07
C PHE A 30 28.66 -35.63 -11.71
N ALA A 31 29.78 -35.69 -12.43
CA ALA A 31 30.80 -34.65 -12.46
C ALA A 31 30.27 -33.45 -13.24
N GLN A 32 30.26 -32.27 -12.62
CA GLN A 32 30.04 -31.00 -13.31
C GLN A 32 31.38 -30.50 -13.89
N ALA A 33 31.42 -30.32 -15.21
CA ALA A 33 32.44 -29.55 -15.89
C ALA A 33 32.27 -28.07 -15.54
N GLN A 34 33.35 -27.44 -15.05
CA GLN A 34 33.45 -25.99 -14.91
C GLN A 34 33.76 -25.39 -16.27
N ASP A 35 32.88 -24.53 -16.77
CA ASP A 35 33.23 -23.58 -17.81
C ASP A 35 33.31 -22.17 -17.20
N THR A 36 34.43 -21.52 -17.46
CA THR A 36 34.87 -20.28 -16.81
C THR A 36 34.86 -19.20 -17.88
N GLN A 37 33.86 -18.32 -17.91
CA GLN A 37 33.96 -17.08 -18.70
C GLN A 37 33.38 -15.85 -17.99
N LYS A 38 34.34 -15.11 -17.40
CA LYS A 38 34.55 -13.65 -17.38
C LYS A 38 33.34 -12.71 -17.21
N GLN A 39 33.33 -12.11 -16.03
CA GLN A 39 32.62 -10.89 -15.65
C GLN A 39 33.38 -9.63 -16.13
N PRO A 40 32.72 -8.61 -16.72
CA PRO A 40 33.36 -7.34 -17.05
C PRO A 40 33.45 -6.42 -15.82
N THR A 41 34.62 -5.82 -15.67
CA THR A 41 35.06 -4.94 -14.59
C THR A 41 34.46 -3.54 -14.71
N ALA A 42 33.98 -2.99 -13.60
CA ALA A 42 33.49 -1.62 -13.49
C ALA A 42 34.64 -0.61 -13.48
N THR A 43 34.57 0.40 -14.35
CA THR A 43 35.51 1.53 -14.40
C THR A 43 34.99 2.69 -13.54
N LYS A 44 35.85 3.20 -12.66
CA LYS A 44 35.63 4.35 -11.76
C LYS A 44 35.83 5.68 -12.54
N PRO A 45 35.01 6.73 -12.33
CA PRO A 45 35.22 8.02 -12.99
C PRO A 45 36.31 8.84 -12.30
N GLN A 46 37.14 9.47 -13.13
CA GLN A 46 38.24 10.36 -12.76
C GLN A 46 37.75 11.81 -12.66
N ALA A 47 38.17 12.51 -11.61
CA ALA A 47 37.86 13.91 -11.36
C ALA A 47 38.67 14.83 -12.29
N ALA A 48 38.01 15.83 -12.89
CA ALA A 48 38.65 16.91 -13.61
C ALA A 48 38.26 18.26 -12.98
N THR A 49 39.25 18.90 -12.38
CA THR A 49 39.29 20.31 -11.97
C THR A 49 39.32 21.23 -13.19
N SER A 50 38.53 22.32 -13.20
CA SER A 50 38.87 23.52 -13.97
C SER A 50 38.31 24.81 -13.33
N LYS A 51 39.27 25.55 -12.77
CA LYS A 51 39.49 27.00 -12.69
C LYS A 51 38.33 27.99 -12.88
N THR A 52 38.19 28.76 -11.81
CA THR A 52 37.80 30.17 -11.62
C THR A 52 38.11 31.12 -12.79
N ASN A 53 37.16 32.02 -13.08
CA ASN A 53 37.45 33.39 -13.52
C ASN A 53 36.41 34.36 -12.91
N LYS A 54 36.93 35.40 -12.27
CA LYS A 54 36.26 36.59 -11.71
C LYS A 54 36.30 37.69 -12.77
N VAL A 55 35.21 38.44 -12.98
CA VAL A 55 35.23 39.88 -13.33
C VAL A 55 33.89 40.55 -12.89
N ASP A 56 34.05 41.53 -11.99
CA ASP A 56 33.39 42.82 -11.73
C ASP A 56 31.92 43.07 -11.30
N GLU A 57 31.86 43.98 -10.32
CA GLU A 57 30.81 44.73 -9.61
C GLU A 57 30.18 45.85 -10.50
N SER A 58 28.84 45.99 -10.59
CA SER A 58 27.92 46.87 -9.79
C SER A 58 27.63 48.23 -10.47
N PRO A 59 26.61 49.08 -10.11
CA PRO A 59 25.35 48.91 -9.34
C PRO A 59 24.08 49.52 -10.03
N SER A 60 22.96 49.56 -9.29
CA SER A 60 21.77 50.46 -9.40
C SER A 60 20.47 49.75 -9.84
N GLY A 61 19.30 49.93 -9.21
CA GLY A 61 18.90 50.86 -8.18
C GLY A 61 17.56 50.47 -7.54
N THR A 62 17.40 50.91 -6.30
CA THR A 62 16.24 50.78 -5.42
C THR A 62 15.10 51.69 -5.89
N LYS A 63 13.86 51.17 -5.96
CA LYS A 63 12.66 52.00 -5.78
C LYS A 63 11.64 51.29 -4.89
N THR A 64 11.56 51.82 -3.68
CA THR A 64 10.53 51.67 -2.66
C THR A 64 9.22 52.29 -3.15
N LEU A 65 8.09 51.60 -3.00
CA LEU A 65 6.76 52.20 -2.98
C LEU A 65 5.95 51.65 -1.79
N ALA A 66 5.64 52.61 -0.94
CA ALA A 66 4.71 52.71 0.18
C ALA A 66 3.77 51.55 0.56
N SER A 67 3.72 51.38 1.88
CA SER A 67 2.75 50.63 2.68
C SER A 67 1.42 51.39 2.83
N GLU A 68 0.30 50.70 2.65
CA GLU A 68 -1.02 51.13 3.14
C GLU A 68 -1.57 50.03 4.06
N LYS A 69 -2.06 50.43 5.24
CA LYS A 69 -2.36 49.57 6.38
C LYS A 69 -3.82 49.08 6.39
N ALA A 70 -3.93 47.81 6.78
CA ALA A 70 -4.90 47.21 7.71
C ALA A 70 -6.33 46.86 7.22
N GLY A 71 -6.53 45.55 7.01
CA GLY A 71 -7.67 44.81 7.55
C GLY A 71 -7.15 43.60 8.33
N LYS A 72 -7.29 43.60 9.66
CA LYS A 72 -7.02 42.46 10.55
C LYS A 72 -8.31 41.68 10.76
N ASP A 73 -8.38 40.47 10.18
CA ASP A 73 -8.75 39.25 10.92
C ASP A 73 -8.65 38.03 10.00
N ALA A 74 -7.45 37.47 9.97
CA ALA A 74 -7.21 36.06 9.72
C ALA A 74 -5.79 35.80 10.22
N THR A 75 -5.65 35.10 11.34
CA THR A 75 -4.39 34.44 11.67
C THR A 75 -3.95 33.66 10.42
N PRO A 76 -2.71 33.84 9.92
CA PRO A 76 -2.28 33.14 8.72
C PRO A 76 -2.25 31.65 9.06
N LYS A 77 -3.26 30.90 8.58
CA LYS A 77 -3.22 29.44 8.58
C LYS A 77 -2.00 29.06 7.75
N THR A 78 -0.96 28.55 8.39
CA THR A 78 0.31 28.21 7.75
C THR A 78 0.03 27.18 6.66
N LYS A 79 0.06 27.59 5.39
CA LYS A 79 -0.18 26.71 4.24
C LYS A 79 0.98 25.73 4.13
N SER A 80 0.68 24.45 4.37
CA SER A 80 1.63 23.36 4.12
C SER A 80 1.53 22.94 2.67
N GLN A 81 2.69 22.69 2.05
CA GLN A 81 2.77 22.20 0.68
C GLN A 81 3.41 20.81 0.66
N TYR A 82 2.88 19.92 -0.17
CA TYR A 82 3.49 18.64 -0.47
C TYR A 82 3.56 18.41 -1.98
N ILE A 83 4.69 17.87 -2.43
CA ILE A 83 4.94 17.57 -3.83
C ILE A 83 5.07 16.05 -3.99
N LEU A 84 4.14 15.45 -4.72
CA LEU A 84 4.21 14.05 -5.13
C LEU A 84 4.74 13.97 -6.55
N GLU A 85 6.00 13.58 -6.70
CA GLU A 85 6.63 13.34 -8.00
C GLU A 85 6.27 11.94 -8.53
N PHE A 86 6.12 11.81 -9.86
CA PHE A 86 5.73 10.55 -10.50
C PHE A 86 6.80 9.47 -10.36
N ASN A 87 8.08 9.85 -10.23
CA ASN A 87 9.22 8.96 -9.99
C ASN A 87 9.14 8.14 -8.67
N ARG A 88 8.23 8.46 -7.74
CA ARG A 88 8.08 7.76 -6.44
C ARG A 88 7.09 6.61 -6.48
N SER A 89 6.40 6.39 -7.60
CA SER A 89 5.46 5.27 -7.74
C SER A 89 6.22 3.98 -8.07
N PRO A 90 6.10 2.91 -7.27
CA PRO A 90 6.74 1.62 -7.56
C PRO A 90 6.21 0.95 -8.85
N ILE A 91 5.17 1.51 -9.49
CA ILE A 91 4.62 1.04 -10.76
C ILE A 91 5.34 1.69 -11.97
N VAL A 92 6.02 2.82 -11.77
CA VAL A 92 6.58 3.63 -12.87
C VAL A 92 8.10 3.65 -12.77
N GLY A 93 8.74 2.67 -13.41
CA GLY A 93 10.10 2.88 -13.89
C GLY A 93 10.10 4.10 -14.82
N ASN A 94 10.98 5.07 -14.56
CA ASN A 94 11.25 6.30 -15.30
C ASN A 94 10.43 6.50 -16.62
N SER A 95 9.40 7.36 -16.56
CA SER A 95 8.51 7.85 -17.65
C SER A 95 7.37 6.92 -18.10
N PHE A 96 6.21 7.51 -18.47
CA PHE A 96 5.14 6.77 -19.15
C PHE A 96 5.26 6.94 -20.65
N HIS A 97 5.28 5.83 -21.39
CA HIS A 97 5.29 5.83 -22.85
C HIS A 97 3.91 5.44 -23.38
N LEU A 98 3.28 6.36 -24.10
CA LEU A 98 1.93 6.25 -24.66
C LEU A 98 2.03 6.04 -26.18
N GLN A 99 1.97 4.78 -26.63
CA GLN A 99 2.09 4.41 -28.05
C GLN A 99 0.74 4.10 -28.69
N GLY A 100 0.59 4.45 -29.97
CA GLY A 100 -0.59 4.16 -30.79
C GLY A 100 -1.64 5.28 -30.78
N GLY A 101 -2.70 5.12 -31.57
CA GLY A 101 -3.72 6.17 -31.78
C GLY A 101 -4.53 6.54 -30.54
N PHE A 102 -4.61 5.61 -29.58
CA PHE A 102 -5.24 5.83 -28.28
C PHE A 102 -4.48 5.05 -27.21
N ALA A 103 -3.87 5.77 -26.27
CA ALA A 103 -3.08 5.17 -25.19
C ALA A 103 -3.41 5.85 -23.86
N SER A 104 -3.28 5.11 -22.76
CA SER A 104 -3.47 5.67 -21.43
C SER A 104 -2.45 5.17 -20.42
N ALA A 105 -2.11 6.04 -19.48
CA ALA A 105 -1.31 5.71 -18.29
C ALA A 105 -2.09 6.10 -17.04
N ARG A 106 -1.85 5.36 -15.95
CA ARG A 106 -2.53 5.55 -14.68
C ARG A 106 -1.53 5.70 -13.55
N LEU A 107 -1.83 6.60 -12.63
CA LEU A 107 -1.06 6.79 -11.40
C LEU A 107 -2.02 6.86 -10.22
N GLY A 108 -1.96 5.84 -9.36
CA GLY A 108 -2.65 5.84 -8.09
C GLY A 108 -1.92 6.67 -7.05
N PHE A 109 -2.66 7.43 -6.23
CA PHE A 109 -2.13 8.14 -5.06
C PHE A 109 -3.17 8.21 -3.94
N THR A 110 -2.71 8.43 -2.71
CA THR A 110 -3.57 8.60 -1.54
C THR A 110 -3.54 10.03 -1.02
N ARG A 111 -4.61 10.42 -0.33
CA ARG A 111 -4.63 11.64 0.49
C ARG A 111 -4.47 11.26 1.96
N PRO A 112 -3.38 11.66 2.64
CA PRO A 112 -3.21 11.42 4.06
C PRO A 112 -4.42 11.89 4.88
N ARG A 113 -4.74 11.14 5.94
CA ARG A 113 -5.98 11.34 6.69
C ARG A 113 -6.02 12.68 7.43
N ASP A 114 -4.86 13.12 7.89
CA ASP A 114 -4.64 14.38 8.62
C ASP A 114 -4.54 15.60 7.70
N TRP A 115 -4.88 15.49 6.42
CA TRP A 115 -4.88 16.64 5.50
C TRP A 115 -6.29 17.18 5.29
N ASP A 116 -6.48 18.45 5.62
CA ASP A 116 -7.57 19.29 5.12
C ASP A 116 -7.09 19.99 3.84
N LEU A 117 -7.55 19.50 2.69
CA LEU A 117 -7.07 19.96 1.37
C LEU A 117 -7.72 21.29 0.96
N ASN A 118 -6.89 22.29 0.67
CA ASN A 118 -7.34 23.59 0.15
C ASN A 118 -7.32 23.64 -1.38
N ALA A 119 -6.26 23.14 -1.99
CA ALA A 119 -6.08 23.13 -3.43
C ALA A 119 -5.13 22.00 -3.84
N ALA A 120 -5.25 21.53 -5.08
CA ALA A 120 -4.28 20.65 -5.69
C ALA A 120 -4.07 21.02 -7.17
N LYS A 121 -2.89 20.72 -7.69
CA LYS A 121 -2.54 20.93 -9.10
C LYS A 121 -1.79 19.71 -9.62
N ILE A 122 -2.05 19.33 -10.86
CA ILE A 122 -1.29 18.30 -11.57
C ILE A 122 -0.47 19.00 -12.64
N VAL A 123 0.85 18.81 -12.59
CA VAL A 123 1.80 19.32 -13.58
C VAL A 123 2.32 18.14 -14.39
N ILE A 124 1.95 18.09 -15.66
CA ILE A 124 2.40 17.07 -16.60
C ILE A 124 3.50 17.67 -17.48
N ARG A 125 4.70 17.10 -17.37
CA ARG A 125 5.78 17.33 -18.33
C ARG A 125 5.75 16.24 -19.37
N TYR A 126 5.77 16.60 -20.64
CA TYR A 126 5.59 15.65 -21.73
C TYR A 126 6.37 16.03 -22.98
N GLN A 127 6.67 15.03 -23.80
CA GLN A 127 7.19 15.19 -25.16
C GLN A 127 6.38 14.27 -26.08
N HIS A 128 6.29 14.59 -27.36
CA HIS A 128 5.53 13.77 -28.30
C HIS A 128 6.18 13.74 -29.67
N SER A 129 5.73 12.81 -30.50
CA SER A 129 6.20 12.67 -31.87
C SER A 129 5.96 13.95 -32.68
N PRO A 130 6.95 14.43 -33.45
CA PRO A 130 6.76 15.56 -34.37
C PRO A 130 5.87 15.19 -35.57
N ALA A 131 5.57 13.90 -35.78
CA ALA A 131 4.66 13.43 -36.81
C ALA A 131 3.16 13.59 -36.44
N LEU A 132 2.85 13.97 -35.20
CA LEU A 132 1.47 14.16 -34.77
C LEU A 132 0.83 15.39 -35.42
N LEU A 133 -0.45 15.26 -35.75
CA LEU A 133 -1.29 16.35 -36.19
C LEU A 133 -1.74 17.19 -35.00
N ALA A 134 -1.26 18.42 -34.95
CA ALA A 134 -1.55 19.41 -33.91
C ALA A 134 -3.06 19.55 -33.60
N ASN A 135 -3.91 19.60 -34.63
CA ASN A 135 -5.36 19.82 -34.48
C ASN A 135 -6.15 18.54 -34.21
N GLY A 136 -5.52 17.36 -34.30
CA GLY A 136 -6.17 16.05 -34.12
C GLY A 136 -5.70 15.28 -32.89
N SER A 137 -4.59 15.72 -32.29
CA SER A 137 -3.90 15.00 -31.21
C SER A 137 -3.96 15.79 -29.91
N ASN A 138 -4.31 15.11 -28.82
CA ASN A 138 -4.42 15.74 -27.50
C ASN A 138 -3.97 14.81 -26.38
N LEU A 139 -3.60 15.44 -25.26
CA LEU A 139 -3.30 14.81 -24.00
C LEU A 139 -4.34 15.26 -22.98
N THR A 140 -5.22 14.36 -22.59
CA THR A 140 -6.31 14.60 -21.64
C THR A 140 -5.97 14.00 -20.29
N VAL A 141 -6.18 14.77 -19.21
CA VAL A 141 -5.98 14.30 -17.84
C VAL A 141 -7.33 14.13 -17.17
N LEU A 142 -7.54 12.96 -16.58
CA LEU A 142 -8.69 12.63 -15.77
C LEU A 142 -8.24 12.35 -14.34
N LEU A 143 -9.06 12.75 -13.38
CA LEU A 143 -8.92 12.39 -11.98
C LEU A 143 -10.17 11.62 -11.55
N ASN A 144 -10.00 10.40 -11.06
CA ASN A 144 -11.11 9.54 -10.62
C ASN A 144 -12.22 9.43 -11.69
N GLY A 145 -11.82 9.30 -12.95
CA GLY A 145 -12.72 9.23 -14.12
C GLY A 145 -13.31 10.56 -14.58
N THR A 146 -13.07 11.68 -13.88
CA THR A 146 -13.54 13.02 -14.28
C THR A 146 -12.44 13.75 -15.05
N SER A 147 -12.74 14.21 -16.28
CA SER A 147 -11.81 15.02 -17.06
C SER A 147 -11.56 16.37 -16.39
N ILE A 148 -10.30 16.69 -16.09
CA ILE A 148 -9.90 17.97 -15.47
C ILE A 148 -9.27 18.94 -16.49
N GLY A 149 -8.96 18.46 -17.70
CA GLY A 149 -8.48 19.30 -18.79
C GLY A 149 -7.77 18.50 -19.89
N SER A 150 -7.50 19.17 -21.00
CA SER A 150 -6.81 18.62 -22.16
C SER A 150 -5.89 19.67 -22.78
N VAL A 151 -4.76 19.24 -23.32
CA VAL A 151 -3.83 20.09 -24.08
C VAL A 151 -3.55 19.50 -25.46
N PRO A 152 -3.41 20.33 -26.51
CA PRO A 152 -3.02 19.85 -27.83
C PRO A 152 -1.57 19.34 -27.82
N LEU A 153 -1.32 18.31 -28.63
CA LEU A 153 0.01 17.77 -28.90
C LEU A 153 0.55 18.41 -30.18
N ASN A 154 0.98 19.66 -30.09
CA ASN A 154 1.33 20.52 -31.24
C ASN A 154 2.74 21.13 -31.19
N ARG A 155 3.61 20.61 -30.32
CA ARG A 155 5.01 21.06 -30.23
C ARG A 155 5.85 20.51 -31.38
N LYS A 156 6.85 21.28 -31.78
CA LYS A 156 7.80 20.91 -32.84
C LYS A 156 8.98 20.15 -32.24
N ASP A 157 9.67 19.38 -33.08
CA ASP A 157 10.97 18.76 -32.78
C ASP A 157 11.04 17.98 -31.45
N ALA A 158 9.93 17.35 -31.05
CA ALA A 158 9.79 16.63 -29.79
C ALA A 158 10.18 17.45 -28.53
N GLU A 159 10.01 18.77 -28.58
CA GLU A 159 10.30 19.65 -27.43
C GLU A 159 9.48 19.27 -26.19
N VAL A 160 10.14 19.38 -25.03
CA VAL A 160 9.48 19.14 -23.75
C VAL A 160 8.48 20.25 -23.43
N GLY A 161 7.22 19.88 -23.33
CA GLY A 161 6.14 20.71 -22.84
C GLY A 161 5.82 20.54 -21.37
N GLN A 162 5.09 21.50 -20.84
CA GLN A 162 4.51 21.47 -19.51
C GLN A 162 3.04 21.92 -19.59
N ALA A 163 2.16 21.14 -19.00
CA ALA A 163 0.75 21.47 -18.81
C ALA A 163 0.41 21.47 -17.32
N LEU A 164 -0.33 22.47 -16.87
CA LEU A 164 -0.79 22.59 -15.49
C LEU A 164 -2.32 22.48 -15.47
N PHE A 165 -2.82 21.57 -14.66
CA PHE A 165 -4.24 21.34 -14.45
C PHE A 165 -4.60 21.66 -13.00
N ASN A 166 -5.54 22.58 -12.80
CA ASN A 166 -6.08 22.86 -11.47
C ASN A 166 -7.06 21.74 -11.08
N VAL A 167 -6.90 21.20 -9.88
CA VAL A 167 -7.72 20.11 -9.37
C VAL A 167 -8.68 20.66 -8.30
N PRO A 168 -10.00 20.61 -8.53
CA PRO A 168 -10.97 20.89 -7.49
C PRO A 168 -10.80 19.91 -6.30
N PRO A 169 -10.62 20.39 -5.05
CA PRO A 169 -10.40 19.53 -3.88
C PRO A 169 -11.49 18.46 -3.68
N LYS A 170 -12.74 18.77 -4.06
CA LYS A 170 -13.88 17.86 -4.01
C LYS A 170 -13.73 16.59 -4.87
N LEU A 171 -12.84 16.59 -5.86
CA LEU A 171 -12.55 15.41 -6.67
C LEU A 171 -11.52 14.49 -6.01
N ILE A 172 -10.83 14.93 -4.95
CA ILE A 172 -9.81 14.15 -4.25
C ILE A 172 -10.43 13.44 -3.05
N GLY A 173 -10.57 12.13 -3.15
CA GLY A 173 -10.92 11.22 -2.06
C GLY A 173 -9.68 10.71 -1.30
N ASP A 174 -9.88 9.64 -0.54
CA ASP A 174 -8.78 8.98 0.20
C ASP A 174 -7.83 8.22 -0.75
N TYR A 175 -8.41 7.56 -1.76
CA TYR A 175 -7.70 6.87 -2.83
C TYR A 175 -8.08 7.51 -4.15
N ASN A 176 -7.08 7.79 -4.97
CA ASN A 176 -7.27 8.55 -6.19
C ASN A 176 -6.45 7.95 -7.33
N GLU A 177 -6.93 8.14 -8.56
CA GLU A 177 -6.22 7.77 -9.77
C GLU A 177 -6.18 8.96 -10.73
N VAL A 178 -4.97 9.33 -11.15
CA VAL A 178 -4.76 10.19 -12.32
C VAL A 178 -4.66 9.30 -13.54
N THR A 179 -5.56 9.47 -14.50
CA THR A 179 -5.49 8.83 -15.81
C THR A 179 -5.05 9.87 -16.84
N ILE A 180 -3.99 9.58 -17.57
CA ILE A 180 -3.51 10.40 -18.67
C ILE A 180 -3.81 9.67 -19.96
N VAL A 181 -4.55 10.31 -20.86
CA VAL A 181 -5.02 9.72 -22.12
C VAL A 181 -4.43 10.52 -23.28
N ALA A 182 -3.67 9.85 -24.14
CA ALA A 182 -3.19 10.41 -25.39
C ALA A 182 -4.07 9.93 -26.54
N ARG A 183 -4.70 10.87 -27.24
CA ARG A 183 -5.31 10.64 -28.55
C ARG A 183 -4.34 11.16 -29.60
N GLN A 184 -3.92 10.30 -30.52
CA GLN A 184 -2.80 10.59 -31.42
C GLN A 184 -3.22 10.30 -32.86
N LEU A 185 -3.04 11.28 -33.74
CA LEU A 185 -3.30 11.16 -35.17
C LEU A 185 -2.09 11.69 -35.94
N ASN A 186 -1.72 11.03 -37.04
CA ASN A 186 -0.65 11.48 -37.95
C ASN A 186 -1.14 11.70 -39.40
N SER A 187 -2.41 11.39 -39.69
CA SER A 187 -3.01 11.54 -41.03
C SER A 187 -4.27 12.41 -41.02
N GLN A 188 -4.33 13.41 -41.91
CA GLN A 188 -5.41 14.41 -41.95
C GLN A 188 -6.74 13.82 -42.46
N ASN A 189 -6.67 12.72 -43.20
CA ASN A 189 -7.84 12.09 -43.81
C ASN A 189 -8.54 11.08 -42.87
N GLY A 190 -8.16 11.03 -41.59
CA GLY A 190 -8.73 10.12 -40.60
C GLY A 190 -8.20 8.67 -40.67
N CYS A 191 -7.40 8.32 -41.68
CA CYS A 191 -6.80 6.98 -41.87
C CYS A 191 -5.50 6.78 -41.07
N THR A 192 -5.43 7.24 -39.82
CA THR A 192 -4.28 6.94 -38.96
C THR A 192 -4.28 5.45 -38.63
N ALA A 193 -3.21 4.73 -38.95
CA ALA A 193 -3.06 3.34 -38.51
C ALA A 193 -2.87 3.30 -36.99
N PRO A 194 -3.73 2.61 -36.21
CA PRO A 194 -3.71 2.71 -34.75
C PRO A 194 -2.39 2.30 -34.09
N ASN A 195 -1.60 1.45 -34.74
CA ASN A 195 -0.33 0.92 -34.23
C ASN A 195 0.89 1.48 -34.97
N ASP A 196 0.73 2.60 -35.67
CA ASP A 196 1.85 3.27 -36.34
C ASP A 196 2.90 3.69 -35.29
N PRO A 197 4.18 3.29 -35.43
CA PRO A 197 5.23 3.58 -34.45
C PRO A 197 5.53 5.07 -34.30
N THR A 198 5.09 5.91 -35.25
CA THR A 198 5.20 7.37 -35.15
C THR A 198 4.18 7.99 -34.19
N LEU A 199 3.19 7.22 -33.72
CA LEU A 199 2.20 7.67 -32.74
C LEU A 199 2.73 7.42 -31.33
N TRP A 200 3.43 8.42 -30.78
CA TRP A 200 3.92 8.32 -29.42
C TRP A 200 3.89 9.66 -28.68
N THR A 201 3.61 9.56 -27.38
CA THR A 201 3.74 10.62 -26.39
C THR A 201 4.42 10.03 -25.17
N GLN A 202 5.32 10.77 -24.55
CA GLN A 202 5.98 10.37 -23.32
C GLN A 202 5.68 11.38 -22.22
N VAL A 203 5.19 10.90 -21.08
CA VAL A 203 5.06 11.68 -19.85
C VAL A 203 6.33 11.50 -19.04
N LEU A 204 7.01 12.61 -18.77
CA LEU A 204 8.30 12.62 -18.11
C LEU A 204 8.18 12.37 -16.60
N PRO A 205 9.19 11.74 -15.98
CA PRO A 205 9.13 11.28 -14.58
C PRO A 205 9.12 12.40 -13.54
N ASP A 206 9.47 13.61 -13.94
CA ASP A 206 9.43 14.83 -13.12
C ASP A 206 8.09 15.59 -13.21
N SER A 207 7.09 14.98 -13.86
CA SER A 207 5.68 15.31 -13.64
C SER A 207 5.31 15.11 -12.16
N LYS A 208 4.38 15.92 -11.65
CA LYS A 208 4.09 15.98 -10.22
C LYS A 208 2.67 16.43 -9.89
N ILE A 209 2.22 16.04 -8.71
CA ILE A 209 1.02 16.55 -8.06
C ILE A 209 1.44 17.46 -6.91
N LEU A 210 0.91 18.68 -6.89
CA LEU A 210 1.14 19.67 -5.85
C LEU A 210 -0.10 19.72 -4.98
N PHE A 211 0.07 19.60 -3.67
CA PHE A 211 -1.01 19.71 -2.68
C PHE A 211 -0.75 20.91 -1.78
N ASP A 212 -1.77 21.76 -1.65
CA ASP A 212 -1.85 22.79 -0.62
C ASP A 212 -2.86 22.31 0.44
N PHE A 213 -2.40 22.13 1.67
CA PHE A 213 -3.20 21.57 2.74
C PHE A 213 -2.96 22.24 4.09
N GLN A 214 -3.89 21.99 5.01
CA GLN A 214 -3.74 22.24 6.43
C GLN A 214 -3.68 20.91 7.18
N PRO A 215 -2.70 20.68 8.06
CA PRO A 215 -2.75 19.56 8.98
C PRO A 215 -3.97 19.69 9.91
N GLN A 216 -4.78 18.64 10.01
CA GLN A 216 -5.88 18.54 10.95
C GLN A 216 -5.55 17.52 12.06
N SER A 217 -5.85 17.89 13.30
CA SER A 217 -5.64 17.00 14.44
C SER A 217 -6.75 15.96 14.48
N ILE A 218 -6.39 14.68 14.32
CA ILE A 218 -7.31 13.56 14.51
C ILE A 218 -7.21 13.11 15.97
N PRO A 219 -8.32 13.04 16.72
CA PRO A 219 -8.29 12.56 18.09
C PRO A 219 -7.72 11.15 18.17
N LEU A 220 -6.79 10.96 19.13
CA LEU A 220 -6.34 9.63 19.49
C LEU A 220 -7.51 8.89 20.13
N ASN A 221 -7.98 7.85 19.46
CA ASN A 221 -9.04 6.97 19.92
C ASN A 221 -8.83 5.60 19.27
N PHE A 222 -9.03 4.51 20.01
CA PHE A 222 -8.89 3.17 19.48
C PHE A 222 -9.91 2.83 18.38
N SER A 223 -11.01 3.59 18.27
CA SER A 223 -11.93 3.49 17.11
C SER A 223 -11.25 3.86 15.79
N ASN A 224 -10.18 4.65 15.84
CA ASN A 224 -9.36 5.01 14.68
C ASN A 224 -8.15 4.07 14.48
N TYR A 225 -7.89 3.13 15.40
CA TYR A 225 -6.75 2.22 15.32
C TYR A 225 -6.84 1.38 14.02
N PRO A 226 -5.76 1.25 13.23
CA PRO A 226 -4.35 1.44 13.62
C PRO A 226 -3.78 2.86 13.45
N TYR A 227 -4.57 3.83 13.01
CA TYR A 227 -4.11 5.23 12.93
C TYR A 227 -3.90 5.80 14.34
N PRO A 228 -2.86 6.61 14.61
CA PRO A 228 -1.82 7.09 13.68
C PRO A 228 -0.58 6.19 13.57
N PHE A 229 -0.51 5.07 14.30
CA PHE A 229 0.67 4.19 14.35
C PHE A 229 0.95 3.54 12.99
N PHE A 230 -0.11 3.23 12.26
CA PHE A 230 -0.03 2.84 10.87
C PHE A 230 -1.13 3.55 10.07
N ASP A 231 -0.71 4.42 9.16
CA ASP A 231 -1.59 5.09 8.21
C ASP A 231 -1.39 4.51 6.81
N ARG A 232 -2.46 3.93 6.26
CA ARG A 232 -2.50 3.39 4.89
C ARG A 232 -2.51 4.47 3.82
N LEU A 233 -2.95 5.67 4.18
CA LEU A 233 -3.08 6.82 3.30
C LEU A 233 -1.81 7.70 3.30
N SER A 234 -0.84 7.39 4.19
CA SER A 234 0.42 8.11 4.25
C SER A 234 1.20 7.99 2.94
N LEU A 235 1.68 9.14 2.44
CA LEU A 235 2.54 9.22 1.27
C LEU A 235 4.02 8.93 1.60
N ASN A 236 4.37 8.94 2.89
CA ASN A 236 5.69 8.56 3.39
C ASN A 236 5.65 7.20 4.10
N PRO A 237 6.79 6.47 4.18
CA PRO A 237 6.90 5.29 5.01
C PRO A 237 6.43 5.56 6.45
N ASN A 238 5.69 4.62 7.03
CA ASN A 238 5.29 4.75 8.44
C ASN A 238 6.52 4.52 9.33
N GLN A 239 6.85 5.51 10.18
CA GLN A 239 8.03 5.45 11.06
C GLN A 239 7.61 5.12 12.50
N ILE A 240 7.95 3.92 12.97
CA ILE A 240 7.56 3.41 14.29
C ILE A 240 8.80 3.18 15.14
N ASN A 241 8.88 3.89 16.26
CA ASN A 241 9.91 3.68 17.26
C ASN A 241 9.38 2.79 18.39
N TYR A 242 10.19 1.85 18.87
CA TYR A 242 9.90 1.08 20.08
C TYR A 242 10.81 1.55 21.20
N LEU A 243 10.23 1.88 22.36
CA LEU A 243 11.02 2.17 23.55
C LEU A 243 11.57 0.86 24.13
N LEU A 244 12.89 0.78 24.24
CA LEU A 244 13.56 -0.34 24.91
C LEU A 244 13.19 -0.37 26.40
N PRO A 245 12.77 -1.53 26.93
CA PRO A 245 12.56 -1.71 28.37
C PRO A 245 13.90 -1.71 29.11
N SER A 246 13.86 -1.58 30.43
CA SER A 246 15.04 -1.73 31.29
C SER A 246 15.67 -3.13 31.17
N GLU A 247 14.84 -4.15 30.90
CA GLU A 247 15.27 -5.51 30.64
C GLU A 247 14.47 -6.10 29.46
N VAL A 248 15.17 -6.66 28.47
CA VAL A 248 14.56 -7.29 27.30
C VAL A 248 14.10 -8.70 27.64
N SER A 249 12.89 -8.82 28.19
CA SER A 249 12.29 -10.10 28.58
C SER A 249 11.74 -10.88 27.37
N THR A 250 11.54 -12.19 27.52
CA THR A 250 10.88 -13.03 26.51
C THR A 250 9.45 -12.57 26.21
N THR A 251 8.77 -12.03 27.22
CA THR A 251 7.46 -11.39 27.09
C THR A 251 7.54 -10.18 26.16
N TRP A 252 8.49 -9.28 26.39
CA TRP A 252 8.69 -8.11 25.53
C TRP A 252 9.04 -8.51 24.10
N LEU A 253 9.98 -9.43 23.91
CA LEU A 253 10.38 -9.92 22.59
C LEU A 253 9.19 -10.52 21.82
N THR A 254 8.37 -11.32 22.49
CA THR A 254 7.16 -11.93 21.90
C THR A 254 6.14 -10.87 21.54
N ALA A 255 5.87 -9.93 22.44
CA ALA A 255 4.88 -8.88 22.27
C ALA A 255 5.27 -7.88 21.17
N ALA A 256 6.50 -7.36 21.20
CA ALA A 256 7.02 -6.45 20.19
C ALA A 256 7.06 -7.10 18.80
N SER A 257 7.52 -8.36 18.71
CA SER A 257 7.56 -9.09 17.44
C SER A 257 6.16 -9.33 16.87
N ARG A 258 5.20 -9.75 17.69
CA ARG A 258 3.79 -9.94 17.26
C ARG A 258 3.18 -8.64 16.74
N TYR A 259 3.38 -7.54 17.48
CA TYR A 259 2.90 -6.24 17.06
C TYR A 259 3.54 -5.80 15.74
N GLN A 260 4.87 -5.92 15.60
CA GLN A 260 5.58 -5.58 14.38
C GLN A 260 5.17 -6.46 13.19
N SER A 261 5.00 -7.77 13.37
CA SER A 261 4.48 -8.66 12.32
C SER A 261 3.07 -8.27 11.88
N SER A 262 2.23 -7.77 12.80
CA SER A 262 0.90 -7.26 12.46
C SER A 262 0.98 -5.97 11.63
N ILE A 263 1.87 -5.04 12.01
CA ILE A 263 2.15 -3.85 11.22
C ILE A 263 2.65 -4.21 9.82
N GLY A 264 3.61 -5.14 9.71
CA GLY A 264 4.10 -5.64 8.42
C GLY A 264 2.99 -6.23 7.55
N ARG A 265 2.08 -7.01 8.16
CA ARG A 265 0.88 -7.52 7.45
C ARG A 265 -0.05 -6.40 6.97
N MET A 266 -0.22 -5.33 7.75
CA MET A 266 -1.04 -4.19 7.35
C MET A 266 -0.37 -3.33 6.28
N ALA A 267 0.96 -3.26 6.28
CA ALA A 267 1.79 -2.56 5.30
C ALA A 267 1.71 -3.17 3.90
N ASP A 268 1.64 -4.50 3.83
CA ASP A 268 1.63 -5.27 2.58
C ASP A 268 2.88 -4.96 1.74
N PHE A 269 2.75 -4.18 0.66
CA PHE A 269 3.88 -3.74 -0.16
C PHE A 269 4.53 -2.41 0.31
N ARG A 270 3.91 -1.70 1.26
CA ARG A 270 4.39 -0.39 1.72
C ARG A 270 5.58 -0.55 2.66
N SER A 271 6.56 0.35 2.55
CA SER A 271 7.66 0.40 3.51
C SER A 271 7.19 0.85 4.90
N VAL A 272 7.71 0.19 5.93
CA VAL A 272 7.60 0.59 7.34
C VAL A 272 9.01 0.66 7.89
N GLU A 273 9.37 1.82 8.44
CA GLU A 273 10.66 2.02 9.07
C GLU A 273 10.50 1.82 10.57
N THR A 274 11.30 0.93 11.14
CA THR A 274 11.28 0.66 12.58
C THR A 274 12.62 0.91 13.23
N LYS A 275 12.59 1.47 14.43
CA LYS A 275 13.78 1.77 15.22
C LYS A 275 13.55 1.43 16.68
N LEU A 276 14.62 1.03 17.37
CA LEU A 276 14.65 0.90 18.82
C LEU A 276 15.25 2.18 19.40
N VAL A 277 14.55 2.79 20.36
CA VAL A 277 15.01 4.00 21.06
C VAL A 277 15.19 3.69 22.54
N LYS A 278 16.21 4.30 23.16
CA LYS A 278 16.49 4.17 24.60
C LYS A 278 15.75 5.21 25.43
N SER A 279 15.34 6.31 24.81
CA SER A 279 14.65 7.41 25.48
C SER A 279 13.62 8.05 24.55
N ILE A 280 12.55 8.57 25.13
CA ILE A 280 11.49 9.31 24.43
C ILE A 280 12.02 10.56 23.70
N THR A 281 13.14 11.12 24.16
CA THR A 281 13.75 12.32 23.56
C THR A 281 14.40 12.04 22.20
N GLN A 282 14.63 10.77 21.86
CA GLN A 282 15.20 10.37 20.56
C GLN A 282 14.13 10.35 19.45
N VAL A 283 12.85 10.43 19.81
CA VAL A 283 11.74 10.38 18.86
C VAL A 283 11.55 11.75 18.22
N GLN A 284 11.56 11.79 16.89
CA GLN A 284 11.42 13.02 16.11
C GLN A 284 9.96 13.36 15.82
N PRO A 285 9.65 14.61 15.43
CA PRO A 285 8.34 14.98 14.90
C PRO A 285 7.92 14.06 13.74
N ASN A 286 6.62 13.83 13.58
CA ASN A 286 6.00 12.93 12.59
C ASN A 286 6.28 11.43 12.75
N GLN A 287 7.12 11.04 13.71
CA GLN A 287 7.29 9.64 14.09
C GLN A 287 6.24 9.21 15.10
N ARG A 288 6.21 7.91 15.40
CA ARG A 288 5.29 7.31 16.37
C ARG A 288 6.10 6.50 17.36
N LEU A 289 5.64 6.46 18.60
CA LEU A 289 6.29 5.70 19.66
C LEU A 289 5.37 4.58 20.15
N VAL A 290 5.94 3.40 20.29
CA VAL A 290 5.27 2.22 20.85
C VAL A 290 6.04 1.81 22.10
N ILE A 291 5.32 1.75 23.23
CA ILE A 291 5.86 1.31 24.51
C ILE A 291 5.15 0.02 24.89
N ILE A 292 5.92 -1.04 25.05
CA ILE A 292 5.43 -2.37 25.44
C ILE A 292 6.16 -2.78 26.71
N GLY A 293 5.44 -3.34 27.67
CA GLY A 293 6.00 -3.85 28.92
C GLY A 293 5.24 -3.37 30.16
N THR A 294 5.54 -3.95 31.31
CA THR A 294 4.97 -3.56 32.61
C THR A 294 5.54 -2.22 33.11
N PRO A 295 4.93 -1.55 34.11
CA PRO A 295 5.52 -0.35 34.72
C PRO A 295 6.92 -0.56 35.30
N THR A 296 7.22 -1.78 35.78
CA THR A 296 8.56 -2.15 36.27
C THR A 296 9.59 -2.23 35.13
N GLU A 297 9.22 -2.82 34.00
CA GLU A 297 10.09 -2.91 32.80
C GLU A 297 10.21 -1.57 32.05
N GLN A 298 9.23 -0.67 32.21
CA GLN A 298 9.15 0.62 31.53
C GLN A 298 8.94 1.77 32.52
N PRO A 299 9.96 2.15 33.33
CA PRO A 299 9.82 3.21 34.34
C PRO A 299 9.38 4.57 33.76
N THR A 300 9.69 4.82 32.49
CA THR A 300 9.26 6.03 31.76
C THR A 300 7.75 6.24 31.81
N LEU A 301 6.94 5.17 31.90
CA LEU A 301 5.48 5.25 31.98
C LEU A 301 4.99 6.13 33.14
N ALA A 302 5.71 6.17 34.27
CA ALA A 302 5.35 7.01 35.42
C ALA A 302 5.56 8.52 35.16
N THR A 303 6.41 8.87 34.20
CA THR A 303 6.73 10.27 33.86
C THR A 303 5.86 10.84 32.73
N LEU A 304 5.17 9.96 32.00
CA LEU A 304 4.34 10.35 30.87
C LEU A 304 2.98 10.83 31.34
N LYS A 305 2.44 11.85 30.67
CA LYS A 305 1.04 12.26 30.84
C LYS A 305 0.15 11.23 30.14
N LEU A 306 -0.16 10.15 30.82
CA LEU A 306 -1.04 9.08 30.33
C LEU A 306 -2.48 9.31 30.81
N PRO A 307 -3.49 8.92 30.02
CA PRO A 307 -4.89 8.97 30.47
C PRO A 307 -5.13 8.13 31.73
N MET A 308 -4.37 7.06 31.92
CA MET A 308 -4.31 6.27 33.14
C MET A 308 -2.85 6.22 33.64
N SER A 309 -2.61 6.75 34.84
CA SER A 309 -1.26 6.77 35.41
C SER A 309 -0.96 5.50 36.19
N ALA A 310 0.27 5.01 36.09
CA ALA A 310 0.78 3.98 37.00
C ALA A 310 1.15 4.63 38.34
N THR A 311 0.72 4.04 39.45
CA THR A 311 1.11 4.45 40.80
C THR A 311 2.17 3.47 41.30
N GLY A 312 3.42 3.93 41.43
CA GLY A 312 4.56 3.04 41.65
C GLY A 312 4.73 2.08 40.47
N SER A 313 4.75 0.78 40.75
CA SER A 313 4.94 -0.28 39.73
C SER A 313 3.64 -0.90 39.23
N LYS A 314 2.47 -0.32 39.54
CA LYS A 314 1.16 -0.91 39.18
C LYS A 314 0.17 0.13 38.65
N PHE A 315 -0.66 -0.29 37.71
CA PHE A 315 -1.91 0.38 37.36
C PHE A 315 -2.99 0.01 38.36
N LEU A 316 -3.78 1.00 38.74
CA LEU A 316 -4.89 0.89 39.67
C LEU A 316 -6.22 1.10 38.95
N ASP A 317 -7.29 0.49 39.44
CA ASP A 317 -8.65 0.75 38.98
C ASP A 317 -9.21 2.07 39.56
N GLY A 318 -10.46 2.39 39.22
CA GLY A 318 -11.14 3.58 39.75
C GLY A 318 -11.31 3.61 41.28
N ASN A 319 -11.21 2.44 41.94
CA ASN A 319 -11.30 2.27 43.38
C ASN A 319 -9.92 2.21 44.06
N GLN A 320 -8.84 2.56 43.35
CA GLN A 320 -7.44 2.49 43.83
C GLN A 320 -6.93 1.07 44.12
N ASN A 321 -7.62 0.02 43.65
CA ASN A 321 -7.12 -1.35 43.76
C ASN A 321 -6.20 -1.67 42.58
N PRO A 322 -5.09 -2.41 42.81
CA PRO A 322 -4.24 -2.86 41.70
C PRO A 322 -5.02 -3.72 40.72
N LEU A 323 -4.90 -3.41 39.42
CA LEU A 323 -5.44 -4.28 38.38
C LEU A 323 -4.81 -5.69 38.48
N PRO A 324 -5.57 -6.76 38.21
CA PRO A 324 -5.01 -8.11 38.16
C PRO A 324 -3.87 -8.22 37.13
N ASP A 325 -2.87 -9.06 37.42
CA ASP A 325 -1.67 -9.23 36.58
C ASP A 325 -1.97 -9.76 35.17
N ASN A 326 -3.15 -10.35 34.98
CA ASN A 326 -3.65 -10.88 33.72
C ASN A 326 -4.56 -9.90 32.95
N VAL A 327 -4.75 -8.66 33.43
CA VAL A 327 -5.51 -7.62 32.71
C VAL A 327 -4.54 -6.77 31.90
N GLY A 328 -4.81 -6.66 30.59
CA GLY A 328 -4.05 -5.80 29.70
C GLY A 328 -4.52 -4.34 29.80
N VAL A 329 -3.59 -3.41 29.62
CA VAL A 329 -3.87 -1.97 29.59
C VAL A 329 -3.35 -1.41 28.28
N LEU A 330 -4.24 -0.85 27.48
CA LEU A 330 -3.93 -0.16 26.24
C LEU A 330 -4.22 1.33 26.41
N MET A 331 -3.29 2.18 26.01
CA MET A 331 -3.48 3.64 26.08
C MET A 331 -2.92 4.32 24.85
N LEU A 332 -3.61 5.37 24.41
CA LEU A 332 -3.10 6.32 23.44
C LEU A 332 -2.81 7.65 24.13
N SER A 333 -1.63 8.20 23.88
CA SER A 333 -1.26 9.54 24.37
C SER A 333 -0.33 10.26 23.39
N THR A 334 0.16 11.42 23.77
CA THR A 334 1.16 12.19 23.02
C THR A 334 2.31 12.61 23.93
N VAL A 335 3.50 12.78 23.36
CA VAL A 335 4.69 13.26 24.07
C VAL A 335 5.36 14.43 23.36
N GLY A 336 6.05 15.24 24.15
CA GLY A 336 6.79 16.41 23.65
C GLY A 336 5.89 17.56 23.18
N LYS A 337 6.52 18.65 22.74
CA LYS A 337 5.81 19.83 22.21
C LYS A 337 5.15 19.54 20.87
N ASP A 338 5.75 18.65 20.08
CA ASP A 338 5.28 18.25 18.74
C ASP A 338 4.16 17.20 18.77
N LYS A 339 3.65 16.85 19.97
CA LYS A 339 2.54 15.91 20.17
C LYS A 339 2.73 14.57 19.45
N VAL A 340 3.93 14.00 19.53
CA VAL A 340 4.27 12.69 18.94
C VAL A 340 3.31 11.63 19.50
N PRO A 341 2.56 10.89 18.67
CA PRO A 341 1.65 9.85 19.14
C PRO A 341 2.38 8.69 19.83
N VAL A 342 1.84 8.25 20.97
CA VAL A 342 2.35 7.14 21.78
C VAL A 342 1.26 6.10 21.97
N LEU A 343 1.58 4.85 21.62
CA LEU A 343 0.79 3.66 21.94
C LEU A 343 1.47 2.95 23.09
N VAL A 344 0.75 2.76 24.18
CA VAL A 344 1.20 1.95 25.30
C VAL A 344 0.41 0.65 25.32
N ALA A 345 1.12 -0.48 25.31
CA ALA A 345 0.56 -1.80 25.56
C ALA A 345 1.24 -2.43 26.78
N SER A 346 0.50 -2.44 27.89
CA SER A 346 1.03 -2.73 29.21
C SER A 346 0.10 -3.65 30.02
N GLY A 347 0.43 -3.85 31.28
CA GLY A 347 -0.27 -4.67 32.27
C GLY A 347 0.54 -4.73 33.56
N ASN A 348 -0.07 -5.14 34.67
CA ASN A 348 0.64 -5.32 35.94
C ASN A 348 1.53 -6.57 35.94
N GLY A 349 1.27 -7.52 35.03
CA GLY A 349 2.11 -8.67 34.80
C GLY A 349 2.26 -9.05 33.32
N PRO A 350 3.09 -10.07 33.03
CA PRO A 350 3.39 -10.49 31.66
C PRO A 350 2.18 -10.91 30.83
N GLU A 351 1.18 -11.56 31.46
CA GLU A 351 -0.03 -12.00 30.78
C GLU A 351 -0.92 -10.81 30.36
N GLY A 352 -0.99 -9.76 31.19
CA GLY A 352 -1.65 -8.50 30.82
C GLY A 352 -1.02 -7.87 29.58
N VAL A 353 0.32 -7.77 29.52
CA VAL A 353 1.05 -7.25 28.35
C VAL A 353 0.74 -8.07 27.09
N LYS A 354 0.74 -9.41 27.20
CA LYS A 354 0.40 -10.30 26.09
C LYS A 354 -1.03 -10.07 25.59
N LYS A 355 -2.01 -9.97 26.49
CA LYS A 355 -3.41 -9.70 26.12
C LYS A 355 -3.58 -8.32 25.46
N ALA A 356 -2.92 -7.29 25.99
CA ALA A 356 -2.96 -5.95 25.40
C ALA A 356 -2.46 -5.97 23.95
N VAL A 357 -1.30 -6.59 23.68
CA VAL A 357 -0.81 -6.73 22.31
C VAL A 357 -1.70 -7.64 21.47
N GLN A 358 -2.22 -8.74 22.02
CA GLN A 358 -3.12 -9.64 21.30
C GLN A 358 -4.37 -8.91 20.80
N PHE A 359 -4.96 -8.04 21.65
CA PHE A 359 -6.09 -7.19 21.27
C PHE A 359 -5.76 -6.30 20.07
N LEU A 360 -4.58 -5.66 20.07
CA LEU A 360 -4.15 -4.77 18.99
C LEU A 360 -3.96 -5.49 17.64
N VAL A 361 -3.44 -6.72 17.68
CA VAL A 361 -3.09 -7.45 16.45
C VAL A 361 -4.26 -8.25 15.87
N GLN A 362 -5.27 -8.57 16.68
CA GLN A 362 -6.44 -9.33 16.25
C GLN A 362 -7.49 -8.41 15.58
N PRO A 363 -7.93 -8.71 14.35
CA PRO A 363 -8.89 -7.88 13.62
C PRO A 363 -10.21 -7.65 14.33
N ASP A 364 -10.79 -8.68 14.94
CA ASP A 364 -12.11 -8.57 15.57
C ASP A 364 -12.04 -7.81 16.90
N ALA A 365 -11.00 -8.08 17.69
CA ALA A 365 -10.76 -7.38 18.95
C ALA A 365 -10.50 -5.88 18.72
N ARG A 366 -9.62 -5.50 17.79
CA ARG A 366 -9.33 -4.08 17.57
C ARG A 366 -10.52 -3.27 17.03
N LYS A 367 -11.48 -3.91 16.34
CA LYS A 367 -12.69 -3.24 15.81
C LYS A 367 -13.66 -2.79 16.91
N ILE A 368 -13.66 -3.46 18.05
CA ILE A 368 -14.46 -3.07 19.22
C ILE A 368 -13.73 -2.08 20.14
N GLY A 369 -12.47 -1.77 19.83
CA GLY A 369 -11.70 -0.78 20.55
C GLY A 369 -12.33 0.60 20.41
N THR A 370 -12.73 1.17 21.53
CA THR A 370 -13.27 2.53 21.64
C THR A 370 -12.49 3.24 22.74
N GLU A 371 -12.55 4.57 22.78
CA GLU A 371 -11.86 5.41 23.75
C GLU A 371 -10.33 5.50 23.62
N GLN A 372 -9.70 6.27 24.50
CA GLN A 372 -8.24 6.44 24.58
C GLN A 372 -7.56 5.39 25.45
N VAL A 373 -8.33 4.68 26.30
CA VAL A 373 -7.87 3.64 27.22
C VAL A 373 -8.75 2.42 27.06
N ILE A 374 -8.15 1.24 26.97
CA ILE A 374 -8.87 -0.04 26.97
C ILE A 374 -8.25 -0.94 28.02
N LEU A 375 -9.12 -1.48 28.88
CA LEU A 375 -8.78 -2.59 29.76
C LEU A 375 -9.16 -3.90 29.08
N VAL A 376 -8.19 -4.79 28.97
CA VAL A 376 -8.30 -6.03 28.22
C VAL A 376 -8.34 -7.20 29.20
N ASP A 377 -9.54 -7.51 29.69
CA ASP A 377 -9.77 -8.67 30.57
C ASP A 377 -9.77 -9.97 29.77
N LYS A 378 -10.50 -10.02 28.65
CA LYS A 378 -10.62 -11.21 27.81
C LYS A 378 -10.33 -10.88 26.35
N VAL A 379 -9.53 -11.74 25.73
CA VAL A 379 -9.28 -11.76 24.29
C VAL A 379 -9.42 -13.20 23.84
N SER A 380 -10.22 -13.44 22.81
CA SER A 380 -10.37 -14.79 22.26
C SER A 380 -9.03 -15.28 21.72
N SER A 381 -8.68 -16.53 22.03
CA SER A 381 -7.63 -17.21 21.30
C SER A 381 -8.10 -17.42 19.87
N VAL A 382 -7.25 -17.08 18.91
CA VAL A 382 -7.49 -17.40 17.50
C VAL A 382 -6.66 -18.64 17.22
N SER A 383 -7.30 -19.68 16.69
CA SER A 383 -6.59 -20.87 16.26
C SER A 383 -5.58 -20.52 15.18
N THR A 384 -4.41 -21.14 15.24
CA THR A 384 -3.49 -21.10 14.11
C THR A 384 -4.21 -21.72 12.91
N PRO A 385 -4.26 -21.05 11.74
CA PRO A 385 -4.79 -21.65 10.52
C PRO A 385 -4.12 -22.98 10.25
N GLU A 386 -4.85 -23.93 9.68
CA GLU A 386 -4.27 -25.18 9.22
C GLU A 386 -3.15 -24.91 8.20
N ALA A 387 -2.24 -25.88 8.05
CA ALA A 387 -1.21 -25.81 7.03
C ALA A 387 -1.85 -25.54 5.67
N ARG A 388 -1.30 -24.59 4.91
CA ARG A 388 -1.72 -24.18 3.55
C ARG A 388 -3.05 -23.42 3.40
N GLN A 389 -3.80 -23.17 4.48
CA GLN A 389 -4.94 -22.23 4.43
C GLN A 389 -4.49 -20.77 4.51
N TRP A 390 -3.97 -20.24 3.40
CA TRP A 390 -3.45 -18.87 3.33
C TRP A 390 -4.44 -17.94 2.63
N PRO A 391 -4.97 -16.89 3.30
CA PRO A 391 -6.10 -16.12 2.78
C PRO A 391 -5.92 -15.42 1.42
N ARG A 392 -4.69 -15.24 0.92
CA ARG A 392 -4.40 -14.61 -0.39
C ARG A 392 -4.10 -15.61 -1.49
N PHE A 393 -4.00 -16.89 -1.14
CA PHE A 393 -3.63 -17.95 -2.05
C PHE A 393 -4.88 -18.62 -2.60
N LEU A 394 -4.71 -19.33 -3.70
CA LEU A 394 -5.78 -20.09 -4.30
C LEU A 394 -6.28 -21.16 -3.33
N PRO A 395 -7.60 -21.47 -3.36
CA PRO A 395 -8.12 -22.60 -2.60
C PRO A 395 -7.42 -23.91 -2.99
N GLU A 396 -7.16 -24.79 -2.04
CA GLU A 396 -6.56 -26.12 -2.26
C GLU A 396 -7.44 -27.08 -3.10
N LYS A 397 -8.62 -26.64 -3.53
CA LYS A 397 -9.55 -27.44 -4.32
C LYS A 397 -9.23 -27.28 -5.80
N ASN A 398 -9.29 -28.39 -6.55
CA ASN A 398 -9.07 -28.40 -8.01
C ASN A 398 -10.11 -27.61 -8.82
N SER A 399 -11.17 -27.11 -8.19
CA SER A 399 -12.19 -26.26 -8.80
C SER A 399 -12.64 -25.24 -7.77
N PHE A 400 -12.67 -23.98 -8.16
CA PHE A 400 -13.11 -22.84 -7.34
C PHE A 400 -13.70 -21.76 -8.24
N LYS A 401 -14.52 -20.90 -7.65
CA LYS A 401 -15.04 -19.70 -8.31
C LYS A 401 -14.09 -18.53 -8.07
N LEU A 402 -14.13 -17.52 -8.94
CA LEU A 402 -13.37 -16.29 -8.71
C LEU A 402 -13.74 -15.64 -7.36
N SER A 403 -15.00 -15.72 -6.94
CA SER A 403 -15.49 -15.25 -5.62
C SER A 403 -14.84 -15.95 -4.42
N ASP A 404 -14.25 -17.13 -4.62
CA ASP A 404 -13.53 -17.87 -3.57
C ASP A 404 -12.12 -17.31 -3.34
N ILE A 405 -11.59 -16.54 -4.30
CA ILE A 405 -10.32 -15.83 -4.17
C ILE A 405 -10.57 -14.57 -3.33
N LYS A 406 -9.82 -14.42 -2.24
CA LYS A 406 -9.84 -13.18 -1.47
C LYS A 406 -8.74 -12.26 -1.94
N THR A 407 -9.14 -11.05 -2.31
CA THR A 407 -8.23 -9.99 -2.74
C THR A 407 -8.09 -8.96 -1.62
N LEU A 408 -6.91 -8.35 -1.53
CA LEU A 408 -6.73 -7.19 -0.67
C LEU A 408 -7.38 -5.98 -1.34
N VAL A 409 -8.49 -5.53 -0.77
CA VAL A 409 -9.15 -4.30 -1.25
C VAL A 409 -8.43 -3.09 -0.66
N LEU A 410 -8.59 -1.91 -1.25
CA LEU A 410 -7.96 -0.65 -0.81
C LEU A 410 -8.12 -0.38 0.71
N LYS A 411 -9.22 -0.86 1.32
CA LYS A 411 -9.50 -0.79 2.77
C LYS A 411 -8.64 -1.72 3.64
N GLY A 412 -7.77 -2.54 3.05
CA GLY A 412 -6.88 -3.43 3.78
C GLY A 412 -7.54 -4.66 4.38
N GLN A 413 -8.75 -4.95 3.94
CA GLN A 413 -9.50 -6.15 4.28
C GLN A 413 -9.44 -7.11 3.10
N LEU A 414 -9.43 -8.40 3.43
CA LEU A 414 -9.55 -9.48 2.47
C LEU A 414 -11.04 -9.64 2.16
N GLU A 415 -11.45 -9.21 0.98
CA GLU A 415 -12.81 -9.38 0.49
C GLU A 415 -12.79 -10.34 -0.70
N SER A 416 -13.89 -11.04 -0.91
CA SER A 416 -14.06 -11.90 -2.08
C SER A 416 -14.05 -11.06 -3.35
N PHE A 417 -13.55 -11.63 -4.45
CA PHE A 417 -13.70 -11.00 -5.76
C PHE A 417 -15.19 -10.84 -6.12
N GLU A 418 -15.56 -9.64 -6.56
CA GLU A 418 -16.91 -9.27 -7.01
C GLU A 418 -16.90 -8.93 -8.52
N ASP A 419 -18.08 -8.87 -9.13
CA ASP A 419 -18.22 -8.57 -10.57
C ASP A 419 -17.65 -7.19 -10.92
N VAL A 420 -16.80 -7.15 -11.95
CA VAL A 420 -16.12 -5.93 -12.41
C VAL A 420 -16.66 -5.51 -13.79
N THR A 421 -17.00 -4.24 -13.94
CA THR A 421 -17.39 -3.65 -15.23
C THR A 421 -16.32 -2.70 -15.75
N VAL A 422 -15.85 -2.94 -16.98
CA VAL A 422 -14.95 -2.03 -17.70
C VAL A 422 -15.66 -1.42 -18.91
N ARG A 423 -15.18 -0.26 -19.40
CA ARG A 423 -15.82 0.48 -20.50
C ARG A 423 -14.77 0.98 -21.50
N GLY A 424 -15.18 1.12 -22.77
CA GLY A 424 -14.36 1.66 -23.87
C GLY A 424 -14.02 0.63 -24.94
N SER A 425 -13.61 1.10 -26.12
CA SER A 425 -13.18 0.27 -27.26
C SER A 425 -11.84 -0.43 -27.04
N SER A 426 -11.07 0.05 -26.08
CA SER A 426 -9.80 -0.52 -25.60
C SER A 426 -9.82 -0.47 -24.08
N ALA A 427 -10.80 -1.17 -23.50
CA ALA A 427 -10.97 -1.21 -22.05
C ALA A 427 -9.69 -1.76 -21.37
N PRO A 428 -9.32 -1.26 -20.18
CA PRO A 428 -8.22 -1.85 -19.43
C PRO A 428 -8.52 -3.32 -19.10
N PRO A 429 -7.49 -4.18 -18.98
CA PRO A 429 -7.69 -5.55 -18.53
C PRO A 429 -8.27 -5.58 -17.11
N VAL A 430 -9.12 -6.56 -16.84
CA VAL A 430 -9.50 -6.93 -15.46
C VAL A 430 -8.45 -7.90 -14.95
N GLU A 431 -7.56 -7.44 -14.09
CA GLU A 431 -6.49 -8.26 -13.53
C GLU A 431 -6.97 -9.01 -12.29
N ILE A 432 -6.77 -10.32 -12.29
CA ILE A 432 -7.05 -11.20 -11.15
C ILE A 432 -5.73 -11.87 -10.76
N ASN A 433 -5.26 -11.62 -9.54
CA ASN A 433 -4.01 -12.19 -9.07
C ASN A 433 -4.21 -13.65 -8.64
N PHE A 434 -3.57 -14.57 -9.36
CA PHE A 434 -3.55 -16.00 -9.05
C PHE A 434 -2.29 -16.33 -8.23
N HIS A 435 -2.42 -16.41 -6.91
CA HIS A 435 -1.33 -16.81 -6.04
C HIS A 435 -1.45 -18.31 -5.70
N ALA A 436 -0.78 -19.17 -6.48
CA ALA A 436 -0.67 -20.59 -6.15
C ALA A 436 0.20 -20.81 -4.90
N LEU A 437 -0.03 -21.90 -4.17
CA LEU A 437 0.85 -22.25 -3.06
C LEU A 437 2.27 -22.54 -3.60
N PRO A 438 3.34 -22.34 -2.80
CA PRO A 438 4.71 -22.53 -3.26
C PRO A 438 5.01 -23.96 -3.78
N ASP A 439 4.25 -24.95 -3.31
CA ASP A 439 4.31 -26.35 -3.71
C ASP A 439 3.25 -26.75 -4.76
N ASP A 440 2.36 -25.85 -5.16
CA ASP A 440 1.37 -26.12 -6.18
C ASP A 440 2.00 -26.15 -7.58
N ARG A 441 1.47 -27.05 -8.41
CA ARG A 441 1.78 -27.11 -9.84
C ARG A 441 0.51 -27.27 -10.65
N PHE A 442 0.24 -26.32 -11.53
CA PHE A 442 -0.81 -26.45 -12.52
C PHE A 442 -0.43 -27.48 -13.57
N THR A 443 -1.30 -28.46 -13.79
CA THR A 443 -1.17 -29.46 -14.84
C THR A 443 -1.83 -28.97 -16.12
N ARG A 444 -1.48 -29.60 -17.26
CA ARG A 444 -2.17 -29.31 -18.52
C ARG A 444 -3.63 -29.75 -18.43
N GLY A 445 -4.53 -28.99 -19.06
CA GLY A 445 -5.96 -29.30 -19.12
C GLY A 445 -6.81 -28.55 -18.09
N SER A 446 -6.23 -27.62 -17.33
CA SER A 446 -7.03 -26.64 -16.58
C SER A 446 -7.91 -25.83 -17.52
N SER A 447 -9.14 -25.55 -17.10
CA SER A 447 -10.11 -24.78 -17.86
C SER A 447 -10.80 -23.77 -16.96
N MET A 448 -11.28 -22.68 -17.57
CA MET A 448 -12.06 -21.65 -16.91
C MET A 448 -13.37 -21.48 -17.66
N ASN A 449 -14.48 -21.47 -16.93
CA ASN A 449 -15.76 -21.04 -17.48
C ASN A 449 -15.96 -19.56 -17.12
N LEU A 450 -15.75 -18.68 -18.10
CA LEU A 450 -15.96 -17.24 -17.92
C LEU A 450 -17.41 -16.87 -18.22
N ILE A 451 -18.11 -16.38 -17.19
CA ILE A 451 -19.44 -15.80 -17.32
C ILE A 451 -19.27 -14.28 -17.41
N TYR A 452 -19.69 -13.69 -18.53
CA TYR A 452 -19.56 -12.25 -18.77
C TYR A 452 -20.75 -11.70 -19.56
N SER A 453 -20.91 -10.38 -19.54
CA SER A 453 -21.86 -9.64 -20.38
C SER A 453 -21.18 -8.43 -21.00
N TYR A 454 -21.64 -8.00 -22.16
CA TYR A 454 -21.07 -6.85 -22.88
C TYR A 454 -22.19 -5.97 -23.46
N GLY A 455 -21.90 -4.66 -23.56
CA GLY A 455 -22.76 -3.70 -24.23
C GLY A 455 -22.60 -3.71 -25.75
N PRO A 456 -23.31 -2.83 -26.49
CA PRO A 456 -23.23 -2.76 -27.95
C PRO A 456 -21.79 -2.62 -28.46
N GLN A 457 -21.40 -3.47 -29.40
CA GLN A 457 -20.06 -3.52 -29.96
C GLN A 457 -19.89 -2.52 -31.12
N ILE A 458 -18.69 -1.94 -31.28
CA ILE A 458 -18.37 -1.03 -32.40
C ILE A 458 -18.40 -1.78 -33.73
N ASN A 459 -17.87 -3.00 -33.76
CA ASN A 459 -17.96 -3.90 -34.90
C ASN A 459 -18.09 -5.36 -34.40
N PRO A 460 -19.25 -6.00 -34.63
CA PRO A 460 -19.49 -7.35 -34.13
C PRO A 460 -18.55 -8.43 -34.68
N ARG A 461 -17.92 -8.19 -35.84
CA ARG A 461 -17.02 -9.17 -36.47
C ARG A 461 -15.60 -9.13 -35.92
N THR A 462 -15.21 -8.03 -35.27
CA THR A 462 -13.82 -7.81 -34.83
C THR A 462 -13.70 -7.50 -33.35
N SER A 463 -14.82 -7.50 -32.61
CA SER A 463 -14.81 -7.30 -31.16
C SER A 463 -14.63 -8.65 -30.47
N SER A 464 -13.54 -8.81 -29.73
CA SER A 464 -13.23 -10.01 -28.95
C SER A 464 -13.14 -9.68 -27.46
N VAL A 465 -13.44 -10.68 -26.61
CA VAL A 465 -12.99 -10.70 -25.22
C VAL A 465 -11.82 -11.67 -25.17
N GLU A 466 -10.68 -11.19 -24.70
CA GLU A 466 -9.47 -11.99 -24.58
C GLU A 466 -9.24 -12.32 -23.11
N VAL A 467 -8.92 -13.59 -22.84
CA VAL A 467 -8.49 -14.03 -21.52
C VAL A 467 -7.03 -14.42 -21.65
N LEU A 468 -6.21 -13.85 -20.78
CA LEU A 468 -4.78 -14.09 -20.76
C LEU A 468 -4.37 -14.60 -19.38
N LEU A 469 -3.50 -15.61 -19.35
CA LEU A 469 -2.79 -16.05 -18.16
C LEU A 469 -1.33 -15.65 -18.32
N ASP A 470 -0.81 -14.80 -17.42
CA ASP A 470 0.56 -14.26 -17.50
C ASP A 470 0.90 -13.70 -18.90
N LYS A 471 -0.04 -12.93 -19.48
CA LYS A 471 0.04 -12.33 -20.83
C LYS A 471 0.08 -13.34 -21.99
N THR A 472 -0.19 -14.60 -21.72
CA THR A 472 -0.37 -15.64 -22.74
C THR A 472 -1.85 -15.87 -22.98
N PHE A 473 -2.31 -15.77 -24.22
CA PHE A 473 -3.70 -16.04 -24.61
C PHE A 473 -4.04 -17.52 -24.36
N ILE A 474 -5.20 -17.81 -23.74
CA ILE A 474 -5.64 -19.16 -23.37
C ILE A 474 -6.94 -19.60 -24.03
#